data_AF-A0AAV5TCI0-F1
#
_entry.id   AF-A0AAV5TCI0-F1
#
_cell.length_a   1.000
_cell.length_b   1.000
_cell.length_c   1.000
_cell.angle_alpha   90.00
_cell.angle_beta   90.00
_cell.angle_gamma   90.00
#
_symmetry.space_group_name_H-M   'P 1'
#
loop_
_entity.id
_entity.type
_entity.pdbx_description
1 polymer ?
#
loop_
_entity_poly.entity_id
_entity_poly.type
_entity_poly.pdbx_seq_one_letter_code
_entity_poly.pdbx_strand_id
1 'polypeptide(L)'
;WIEEEQRAHRLYSTLSPMPSFHPPVRPLPRQPGQQTQQDPMGWMQQLAQKDDLLLWVTAVIGVLMPGVIYLVYTRVHVAYMRYARRKEATRLAEEKAKEELAIFYTRGVKGVRPAKAEGETVEEVTEEMGLAERRARQLEEYMGEERPKMRSIEEMRLDEFGQFKGFAIFLVECSETGHALESYEWFLDWLETVAAEKKERKRLQTGEMKYAILGMSEGGKVEVNRAAETLSKRLRILGASSVVPDRNFDKECEGISIHADELFQVWAEDLFLAIDRFGLEEEEDEYDDEAESEGATEGEESGEESEMGDVPDPVRDGMRRRKV
;
A
#
# COMPACT_ATOMS: atom_id res chain seq x y z
N TRP A 1 23.03 24.39 -42.79
CA TRP A 1 22.48 24.54 -44.15
C TRP A 1 23.35 23.97 -45.27
N ILE A 2 24.56 23.43 -45.00
CA ILE A 2 25.29 22.58 -45.98
C ILE A 2 25.50 21.14 -45.45
N GLU A 3 25.24 20.86 -44.17
CA GLU A 3 25.39 19.50 -43.60
C GLU A 3 24.10 18.67 -43.57
N GLU A 4 22.93 19.26 -43.84
CA GLU A 4 21.67 18.50 -43.94
C GLU A 4 21.45 17.88 -45.33
N GLU A 5 22.10 18.38 -46.38
CA GLU A 5 21.99 17.79 -47.73
C GLU A 5 22.83 16.51 -47.92
N GLN A 6 23.81 16.23 -47.05
CA GLN A 6 24.65 15.03 -47.21
C GLN A 6 24.11 13.77 -46.53
N ARG A 7 23.07 13.87 -45.68
CA ARG A 7 22.42 12.69 -45.07
C ARG A 7 21.32 12.08 -45.95
N ALA A 8 20.80 12.80 -46.94
CA ALA A 8 19.79 12.28 -47.86
C ALA A 8 20.36 11.34 -48.95
N HIS A 9 21.68 11.35 -49.19
CA HIS A 9 22.30 10.56 -50.25
C HIS A 9 22.82 9.17 -49.84
N ARG A 10 22.67 8.75 -48.57
CA ARG A 10 23.08 7.41 -48.08
C ARG A 10 21.93 6.45 -47.78
N LEU A 11 20.73 6.70 -48.32
CA LEU A 11 19.58 5.80 -48.15
C LEU A 11 19.08 5.15 -49.46
N TYR A 12 19.87 5.19 -50.53
CA TYR A 12 19.51 4.59 -51.83
C TYR A 12 20.45 3.48 -52.32
N SER A 13 21.04 2.69 -51.42
CA SER A 13 21.90 1.58 -51.83
C SER A 13 21.66 0.30 -51.01
N THR A 14 20.46 -0.28 -51.12
CA THR A 14 20.19 -1.71 -50.88
C THR A 14 18.93 -2.15 -51.63
N LEU A 15 18.92 -1.91 -52.95
CA LEU A 15 18.03 -2.61 -53.85
C LEU A 15 18.53 -4.05 -54.01
N SER A 16 17.88 -4.97 -53.29
CA SER A 16 18.01 -6.41 -53.55
C SER A 16 17.54 -6.71 -54.98
N PRO A 17 18.25 -7.57 -55.73
CA PRO A 17 17.85 -7.94 -57.09
C PRO A 17 16.53 -8.71 -57.06
N MET A 18 15.56 -8.22 -57.83
CA MET A 18 14.31 -8.91 -58.17
C MET A 18 14.59 -10.35 -58.67
N PRO A 19 13.80 -11.36 -58.27
CA PRO A 19 13.85 -12.66 -58.93
C PRO A 19 13.41 -12.48 -60.39
N SER A 20 14.29 -12.90 -61.31
CA SER A 20 14.03 -12.91 -62.74
C SER A 20 12.81 -13.80 -63.04
N PHE A 21 11.74 -13.17 -63.52
CA PHE A 21 10.63 -13.85 -64.18
C PHE A 21 11.17 -14.45 -65.49
N HIS A 22 11.59 -15.71 -65.46
CA HIS A 22 11.75 -16.49 -66.67
C HIS A 22 10.37 -16.96 -67.15
N PRO A 23 9.98 -16.69 -68.40
CA PRO A 23 8.78 -17.29 -68.96
C PRO A 23 8.99 -18.82 -69.06
N PRO A 24 7.93 -19.62 -68.91
CA PRO A 24 8.04 -21.07 -69.00
C PRO A 24 8.54 -21.46 -70.40
N VAL A 25 9.66 -22.19 -70.42
CA VAL A 25 10.21 -22.80 -71.63
C VAL A 25 9.18 -23.76 -72.21
N ARG A 26 8.72 -23.50 -73.44
CA ARG A 26 7.90 -24.46 -74.21
C ARG A 26 8.67 -25.77 -74.36
N PRO A 27 8.07 -26.92 -74.02
CA PRO A 27 8.69 -28.20 -74.37
C PRO A 27 8.74 -28.34 -75.90
N LEU A 28 9.93 -28.63 -76.43
CA LEU A 28 10.12 -29.02 -77.82
C LEU A 28 9.28 -30.27 -78.14
N PRO A 29 8.81 -30.43 -79.40
CA PRO A 29 8.12 -31.63 -79.82
C PRO A 29 9.06 -32.83 -79.72
N ARG A 30 8.69 -33.82 -78.90
CA ARG A 30 9.34 -35.14 -78.84
C ARG A 30 9.30 -35.78 -80.23
N GLN A 31 10.47 -36.12 -80.76
CA GLN A 31 10.60 -37.03 -81.89
C GLN A 31 10.12 -38.44 -81.50
N PRO A 32 9.51 -39.20 -82.43
CA PRO A 32 8.97 -40.51 -82.15
C PRO A 32 10.10 -41.54 -82.16
N GLY A 33 10.27 -42.24 -81.06
CA GLY A 33 11.16 -43.39 -81.01
C GLY A 33 12.01 -43.41 -79.76
N GLN A 34 11.41 -43.78 -78.63
CA GLN A 34 12.01 -44.75 -77.71
C GLN A 34 10.98 -45.11 -76.65
N GLN A 35 10.44 -46.30 -76.81
CA GLN A 35 9.82 -47.04 -75.73
C GLN A 35 10.88 -47.29 -74.66
N THR A 36 10.65 -46.77 -73.46
CA THR A 36 11.00 -47.50 -72.25
C THR A 36 9.74 -47.47 -71.41
N GLN A 37 9.03 -48.59 -71.46
CA GLN A 37 7.81 -48.87 -70.73
C GLN A 37 8.18 -49.04 -69.25
N GLN A 38 8.27 -47.94 -68.53
CA GLN A 38 8.11 -47.92 -67.08
C GLN A 38 6.78 -47.25 -66.81
N ASP A 39 5.85 -47.98 -66.20
CA ASP A 39 4.48 -47.53 -65.94
C ASP A 39 4.46 -46.19 -65.20
N PRO A 40 4.06 -45.08 -65.85
CA PRO A 40 4.01 -43.76 -65.20
C PRO A 40 2.84 -43.64 -64.21
N MET A 41 2.03 -44.67 -64.04
CA MET A 41 0.81 -44.67 -63.23
C MET A 41 1.03 -45.05 -61.76
N GLY A 42 2.10 -45.78 -61.42
CA GLY A 42 2.30 -46.28 -60.05
C GLY A 42 2.58 -45.17 -59.02
N TRP A 43 3.42 -44.18 -59.38
CA TRP A 43 3.77 -43.08 -58.49
C TRP A 43 2.62 -42.04 -58.38
N MET A 44 1.89 -41.78 -59.47
CA MET A 44 0.71 -40.91 -59.45
C MET A 44 -0.45 -41.53 -58.67
N GLN A 45 -0.66 -42.85 -58.74
CA GLN A 45 -1.66 -43.53 -57.92
C GLN A 45 -1.29 -43.51 -56.43
N GLN A 46 0.00 -43.61 -56.08
CA GLN A 46 0.46 -43.43 -54.70
C GLN A 46 0.32 -42.00 -54.19
N LEU A 47 0.46 -40.98 -55.05
CA LEU A 47 0.17 -39.58 -54.71
C LEU A 47 -1.33 -39.32 -54.57
N ALA A 48 -2.16 -39.81 -55.50
CA ALA A 48 -3.61 -39.69 -55.43
C ALA A 48 -4.20 -40.40 -54.20
N GLN A 49 -3.69 -41.57 -53.82
CA GLN A 49 -4.08 -42.25 -52.58
C GLN A 49 -3.65 -41.48 -51.33
N LYS A 50 -2.52 -40.77 -51.36
CA LYS A 50 -2.08 -39.90 -50.26
C LYS A 50 -2.90 -38.62 -50.19
N ASP A 51 -3.35 -38.09 -51.33
CA ASP A 51 -4.21 -36.90 -51.40
C ASP A 51 -5.61 -37.19 -50.84
N ASP A 52 -6.21 -38.34 -51.14
CA ASP A 52 -7.49 -38.76 -50.52
C ASP A 52 -7.37 -38.93 -48.99
N LEU A 53 -6.24 -39.46 -48.52
CA LEU A 53 -5.95 -39.55 -47.08
C LEU A 53 -5.81 -38.17 -46.45
N LEU A 54 -5.11 -37.24 -47.11
CA LEU A 54 -4.98 -35.85 -46.67
C LEU A 54 -6.33 -35.13 -46.64
N LEU A 55 -7.19 -35.39 -47.63
CA LEU A 55 -8.54 -34.82 -47.69
C LEU A 55 -9.43 -35.32 -46.55
N TRP A 56 -9.34 -36.60 -46.21
CA TRP A 56 -10.05 -37.17 -45.07
C TRP A 56 -9.52 -36.64 -43.74
N VAL A 57 -8.20 -36.58 -43.57
CA VAL A 57 -7.56 -36.02 -42.36
C VAL A 57 -7.92 -34.55 -42.17
N THR A 58 -7.87 -33.74 -43.23
CA THR A 58 -8.25 -32.32 -43.16
C THR A 58 -9.73 -32.12 -42.88
N ALA A 59 -10.62 -32.96 -43.43
CA ALA A 59 -12.05 -32.93 -43.11
C ALA A 59 -12.31 -33.29 -41.64
N VAL A 60 -11.65 -34.33 -41.12
CA VAL A 60 -11.75 -34.74 -39.71
C VAL A 60 -11.20 -33.66 -38.77
N ILE A 61 -10.05 -33.07 -39.10
CA ILE A 61 -9.49 -31.93 -38.36
C ILE A 61 -10.44 -30.74 -38.42
N GLY A 62 -11.01 -30.42 -39.57
CA GLY A 62 -11.97 -29.32 -39.74
C GLY A 62 -13.21 -29.45 -38.85
N VAL A 63 -13.65 -30.67 -38.56
CA VAL A 63 -14.76 -30.95 -37.65
C VAL A 63 -14.33 -31.00 -36.18
N LEU A 64 -13.15 -31.57 -35.87
CA LEU A 64 -12.67 -31.73 -34.49
C LEU A 64 -12.03 -30.47 -33.90
N MET A 65 -11.29 -29.69 -34.70
CA MET A 65 -10.59 -28.47 -34.26
C MET A 65 -11.53 -27.49 -33.55
N PRO A 66 -12.69 -27.13 -34.12
CA PRO A 66 -13.62 -26.19 -33.45
C PRO A 66 -14.08 -26.71 -32.09
N GLY A 67 -14.32 -28.03 -31.96
CA GLY A 67 -14.71 -28.65 -30.69
C GLY A 67 -13.60 -28.60 -29.64
N VAL A 68 -12.36 -28.89 -30.04
CA VAL A 68 -11.18 -28.81 -29.14
C VAL A 68 -10.92 -27.37 -28.72
N ILE A 69 -10.94 -26.42 -29.67
CA ILE A 69 -10.78 -24.99 -29.39
C ILE A 69 -11.87 -24.51 -28.44
N TYR A 70 -13.13 -24.88 -28.66
CA TYR A 70 -14.24 -24.51 -27.77
C TYR A 70 -14.04 -25.04 -26.35
N LEU A 71 -13.59 -26.29 -26.18
CA LEU A 71 -13.31 -26.86 -24.87
C LEU A 71 -12.17 -26.15 -24.15
N VAL A 72 -11.07 -25.85 -24.86
CA VAL A 72 -9.94 -25.10 -24.31
C VAL A 72 -10.38 -23.69 -23.93
N TYR A 73 -11.08 -23.00 -24.83
CA TYR A 73 -11.63 -21.67 -24.59
C TYR A 73 -12.52 -21.65 -23.34
N THR A 74 -13.46 -22.60 -23.23
CA THR A 74 -14.38 -22.65 -22.08
C THR A 74 -13.61 -22.88 -20.78
N ARG A 75 -12.58 -23.72 -20.78
CA ARG A 75 -11.71 -23.95 -19.60
C ARG A 75 -10.94 -22.70 -19.20
N VAL A 76 -10.31 -22.04 -20.17
CA VAL A 76 -9.55 -20.79 -19.94
C VAL A 76 -10.49 -19.68 -19.47
N HIS A 77 -11.65 -19.53 -20.11
CA HIS A 77 -12.64 -18.53 -19.75
C HIS A 77 -13.18 -18.74 -18.32
N VAL A 78 -13.47 -19.99 -17.92
CA VAL A 78 -13.86 -20.29 -16.52
C VAL A 78 -12.74 -19.97 -15.53
N ALA A 79 -11.49 -20.28 -15.87
CA ALA A 79 -10.35 -19.94 -15.03
C ALA A 79 -10.18 -18.42 -14.89
N TYR A 80 -10.28 -17.70 -16.01
CA TYR A 80 -10.24 -16.23 -16.05
C TYR A 80 -11.38 -15.60 -15.23
N MET A 81 -12.62 -16.06 -15.41
CA MET A 81 -13.77 -15.55 -14.65
C MET A 81 -13.62 -15.76 -13.15
N ARG A 82 -13.02 -16.88 -12.70
CA ARG A 82 -12.71 -17.10 -11.28
C ARG A 82 -11.62 -16.17 -10.77
N TYR A 83 -10.59 -15.92 -11.59
CA TYR A 83 -9.53 -14.98 -11.24
C TYR A 83 -10.08 -13.55 -11.14
N ALA A 84 -10.84 -13.09 -12.13
CA ALA A 84 -11.47 -11.78 -12.14
C ALA A 84 -12.36 -11.57 -10.91
N ARG A 85 -13.25 -12.52 -10.60
CA ARG A 85 -14.10 -12.46 -9.39
C ARG A 85 -13.30 -12.43 -8.10
N ARG A 86 -12.19 -13.18 -8.01
CA ARG A 86 -11.32 -13.16 -6.83
C ARG A 86 -10.63 -11.80 -6.69
N LYS A 87 -10.16 -11.23 -7.79
CA LYS A 87 -9.52 -9.91 -7.83
C LYS A 87 -10.50 -8.80 -7.43
N GLU A 88 -11.73 -8.84 -7.93
CA GLU A 88 -12.81 -7.92 -7.52
C GLU A 88 -13.15 -8.09 -6.05
N ALA A 89 -13.26 -9.32 -5.55
CA ALA A 89 -13.55 -9.59 -4.14
C ALA A 89 -12.42 -9.10 -3.22
N THR A 90 -11.15 -9.23 -3.62
CA THR A 90 -10.03 -8.69 -2.85
C THR A 90 -10.03 -7.16 -2.88
N ARG A 91 -10.33 -6.54 -4.04
CA ARG A 91 -10.40 -5.08 -4.16
C ARG A 91 -11.49 -4.50 -3.25
N LEU A 92 -12.70 -5.06 -3.30
CA LEU A 92 -13.81 -4.65 -2.42
C LEU A 92 -13.48 -4.88 -0.93
N ALA A 93 -12.71 -5.90 -0.59
CA ALA A 93 -12.29 -6.13 0.79
C ALA A 93 -11.21 -5.12 1.24
N GLU A 94 -10.33 -4.71 0.33
CA GLU A 94 -9.33 -3.67 0.59
C GLU A 94 -9.97 -2.28 0.71
N GLU A 95 -10.92 -1.94 -0.15
CA GLU A 95 -11.74 -0.72 -0.06
C GLU A 95 -12.43 -0.64 1.31
N LYS A 96 -13.15 -1.71 1.70
CA LYS A 96 -13.79 -1.78 3.03
C LYS A 96 -12.81 -1.70 4.21
N ALA A 97 -11.58 -2.19 4.05
CA ALA A 97 -10.57 -2.13 5.10
C ALA A 97 -9.99 -0.70 5.25
N LYS A 98 -9.97 0.08 4.18
CA LYS A 98 -9.60 1.51 4.19
C LYS A 98 -10.71 2.39 4.76
N GLU A 99 -11.96 2.03 4.51
CA GLU A 99 -13.14 2.69 5.10
C GLU A 99 -13.32 2.38 6.60
N GLU A 100 -12.55 1.44 7.17
CA GLU A 100 -12.72 1.08 8.59
C GLU A 100 -12.30 2.24 9.52
N LEU A 101 -13.26 2.76 10.29
CA LEU A 101 -13.03 3.73 11.37
C LEU A 101 -12.90 3.01 12.72
N ALA A 102 -11.81 3.26 13.44
CA ALA A 102 -11.56 2.69 14.76
C ALA A 102 -11.10 3.74 15.76
N ILE A 103 -11.63 3.66 16.99
CA ILE A 103 -11.19 4.47 18.13
C ILE A 103 -10.34 3.60 19.04
N PHE A 104 -9.06 3.94 19.13
CA PHE A 104 -8.07 3.37 20.02
C PHE A 104 -8.00 4.23 21.28
N TYR A 105 -8.37 3.69 22.44
CA TYR A 105 -8.39 4.45 23.68
C TYR A 105 -7.63 3.75 24.80
N THR A 106 -7.12 4.54 25.74
CA THR A 106 -6.59 4.02 27.01
C THR A 106 -7.68 4.00 28.07
N ARG A 107 -7.73 2.97 28.90
CA ARG A 107 -8.71 2.88 30.02
C ARG A 107 -8.37 3.78 31.21
N GLY A 108 -7.14 4.28 31.29
CA GLY A 108 -6.68 5.11 32.41
C GLY A 108 -6.44 4.30 33.69
N VAL A 109 -5.90 4.94 34.72
CA VAL A 109 -5.62 4.29 36.01
C VAL A 109 -6.89 4.26 36.86
N LYS A 110 -7.20 3.10 37.45
CA LYS A 110 -8.24 2.97 38.49
C LYS A 110 -7.90 3.94 39.62
N GLY A 111 -8.71 4.97 39.81
CA GLY A 111 -8.58 5.88 40.94
C GLY A 111 -8.74 5.11 42.25
N VAL A 112 -7.64 4.68 42.87
CA VAL A 112 -7.64 4.43 44.30
C VAL A 112 -7.64 5.82 44.92
N ARG A 113 -8.82 6.32 45.32
CA ARG A 113 -8.84 7.48 46.21
C ARG A 113 -7.99 7.13 47.42
N PRO A 114 -7.04 7.99 47.85
CA PRO A 114 -6.39 7.76 49.12
C PRO A 114 -7.49 7.78 50.18
N ALA A 115 -7.68 6.64 50.85
CA ALA A 115 -8.61 6.48 51.94
C ALA A 115 -8.47 7.68 52.89
N LYS A 116 -9.53 8.49 52.99
CA LYS A 116 -9.59 9.51 54.04
C LYS A 116 -9.38 8.81 55.37
N ALA A 117 -8.53 9.41 56.19
CA ALA A 117 -8.06 8.85 57.44
C ALA A 117 -9.20 8.32 58.33
N GLU A 118 -9.00 7.08 58.78
CA GLU A 118 -9.61 6.37 59.90
C GLU A 118 -11.13 6.50 60.09
N GLY A 119 -11.84 5.46 59.66
CA GLY A 119 -13.12 5.08 60.29
C GLY A 119 -14.27 4.71 59.37
N GLU A 120 -14.12 4.75 58.04
CA GLU A 120 -15.23 4.52 57.12
C GLU A 120 -15.04 3.27 56.26
N THR A 121 -16.11 2.49 56.23
CA THR A 121 -16.25 1.14 55.68
C THR A 121 -15.83 1.03 54.22
N VAL A 122 -15.06 -0.03 53.93
CA VAL A 122 -14.81 -0.68 52.61
C VAL A 122 -15.43 0.10 51.45
N GLU A 123 -14.64 1.00 50.85
CA GLU A 123 -15.01 1.67 49.60
C GLU A 123 -15.20 0.59 48.52
N GLU A 124 -16.44 0.45 48.07
CA GLU A 124 -16.79 -0.22 46.83
C GLU A 124 -15.98 0.45 45.72
N VAL A 125 -15.09 -0.30 45.07
CA VAL A 125 -14.38 0.17 43.87
C VAL A 125 -15.43 0.35 42.79
N THR A 126 -16.11 1.50 42.77
CA THR A 126 -16.81 1.95 41.58
C THR A 126 -15.75 2.08 40.51
N GLU A 127 -15.82 1.24 39.48
CA GLU A 127 -14.97 1.30 38.30
C GLU A 127 -15.24 2.63 37.58
N GLU A 128 -14.67 3.71 38.10
CA GLU A 128 -14.72 5.01 37.44
C GLU A 128 -13.86 4.90 36.17
N MET A 129 -14.55 4.84 35.04
CA MET A 129 -14.00 4.89 33.69
C MET A 129 -13.00 6.04 33.54
N GLY A 130 -11.81 5.75 33.01
CA GLY A 130 -10.77 6.75 32.79
C GLY A 130 -11.19 7.86 31.83
N LEU A 131 -10.43 8.96 31.81
CA LEU A 131 -10.79 10.14 31.05
C LEU A 131 -10.83 9.85 29.54
N ALA A 132 -9.83 9.13 29.04
CA ALA A 132 -9.76 8.77 27.63
C ALA A 132 -10.91 7.85 27.20
N GLU A 133 -11.26 6.85 28.00
CA GLU A 133 -12.40 5.97 27.71
C GLU A 133 -13.74 6.74 27.72
N ARG A 134 -13.93 7.68 28.65
CA ARG A 134 -15.14 8.54 28.66
C ARG A 134 -15.26 9.36 27.38
N ARG A 135 -14.16 9.99 26.93
CA ARG A 135 -14.13 10.75 25.66
C ARG A 135 -14.33 9.86 24.44
N ALA A 136 -13.82 8.63 24.48
CA ALA A 136 -14.00 7.67 23.41
C ALA A 136 -15.47 7.32 23.22
N ARG A 137 -16.20 7.07 24.33
CA ARG A 137 -17.64 6.82 24.27
C ARG A 137 -18.43 8.05 23.82
N GLN A 138 -18.04 9.24 24.28
CA GLN A 138 -18.66 10.48 23.82
C GLN A 138 -18.47 10.69 22.30
N LEU A 139 -17.29 10.36 21.78
CA LEU A 139 -17.01 10.43 20.34
C LEU A 139 -17.78 9.37 19.54
N GLU A 140 -17.88 8.14 20.06
CA GLU A 140 -18.71 7.07 19.48
C GLU A 140 -20.17 7.52 19.38
N GLU A 141 -20.70 8.17 20.42
CA GLU A 141 -22.05 8.72 20.42
C GLU A 141 -22.24 9.83 19.38
N TYR A 142 -21.25 10.71 19.19
CA TYR A 142 -21.29 11.76 18.16
C TYR A 142 -21.29 11.21 16.74
N MET A 143 -20.65 10.05 16.51
CA MET A 143 -20.60 9.41 15.18
C MET A 143 -21.92 8.71 14.78
N GLY A 144 -22.86 8.51 15.72
CA GLY A 144 -24.22 8.07 15.40
C GLY A 144 -24.31 6.67 14.78
N GLU A 145 -24.72 6.60 13.51
CA GLU A 145 -24.98 5.33 12.80
C GLU A 145 -23.68 4.65 12.33
N GLU A 146 -22.62 5.42 12.04
CA GLU A 146 -21.30 4.92 11.65
C GLU A 146 -20.44 4.64 12.88
N ARG A 147 -20.92 3.72 13.74
CA ARG A 147 -20.24 3.45 15.01
C ARG A 147 -18.83 2.90 14.77
N PRO A 148 -17.79 3.62 15.22
CA PRO A 148 -16.42 3.18 15.07
C PRO A 148 -16.14 1.93 15.91
N LYS A 149 -15.17 1.11 15.48
CA LYS A 149 -14.73 -0.01 16.32
C LYS A 149 -13.92 0.51 17.50
N MET A 150 -14.48 0.39 18.69
CA MET A 150 -13.83 0.73 19.95
C MET A 150 -12.79 -0.33 20.32
N ARG A 151 -11.53 0.07 20.50
CA ARG A 151 -10.42 -0.82 20.89
C ARG A 151 -9.61 -0.21 22.04
N SER A 152 -9.46 -0.98 23.12
CA SER A 152 -8.55 -0.59 24.21
C SER A 152 -7.10 -0.88 23.79
N ILE A 153 -6.21 0.08 24.00
CA ILE A 153 -4.78 -0.09 23.69
C ILE A 153 -4.16 -1.14 24.62
N GLU A 154 -4.62 -1.21 25.87
CA GLU A 154 -4.16 -2.19 26.86
C GLU A 154 -4.39 -3.65 26.44
N GLU A 155 -5.45 -3.91 25.66
CA GLU A 155 -5.85 -5.23 25.18
C GLU A 155 -5.55 -5.42 23.68
N MET A 156 -4.71 -4.56 23.11
CA MET A 156 -4.43 -4.54 21.67
C MET A 156 -3.76 -5.83 21.21
N ARG A 157 -4.27 -6.40 20.11
CA ARG A 157 -3.60 -7.48 19.39
C ARG A 157 -2.72 -6.90 18.29
N LEU A 158 -1.42 -7.13 18.41
CA LEU A 158 -0.41 -6.57 17.51
C LEU A 158 -0.61 -7.00 16.05
N ASP A 159 -1.05 -8.23 15.81
CA ASP A 159 -1.34 -8.74 14.45
C ASP A 159 -2.51 -7.98 13.81
N GLU A 160 -3.55 -7.68 14.59
CA GLU A 160 -4.72 -6.94 14.13
C GLU A 160 -4.39 -5.47 13.89
N PHE A 161 -3.57 -4.87 14.76
CA PHE A 161 -3.08 -3.50 14.58
C PHE A 161 -2.16 -3.38 13.36
N GLY A 162 -1.27 -4.34 13.16
CA GLY A 162 -0.31 -4.30 12.05
C GLY A 162 -0.92 -4.45 10.66
N GLN A 163 -2.15 -4.95 10.58
CA GLN A 163 -2.94 -5.07 9.34
C GLN A 163 -3.98 -3.95 9.20
N PHE A 164 -4.04 -3.01 10.15
CA PHE A 164 -5.00 -1.92 10.10
C PHE A 164 -4.63 -0.90 9.02
N LYS A 165 -5.58 -0.62 8.11
CA LYS A 165 -5.40 0.26 6.95
C LYS A 165 -6.29 1.50 6.96
N GLY A 166 -7.30 1.51 7.82
CA GLY A 166 -8.32 2.56 7.81
C GLY A 166 -7.95 3.78 8.65
N PHE A 167 -8.96 4.40 9.22
CA PHE A 167 -8.84 5.62 10.01
C PHE A 167 -8.78 5.29 11.51
N ALA A 168 -7.64 5.60 12.13
CA ALA A 168 -7.38 5.34 13.55
C ALA A 168 -7.44 6.64 14.37
N ILE A 169 -8.38 6.70 15.32
CA ILE A 169 -8.47 7.81 16.27
C ILE A 169 -7.89 7.35 17.60
N PHE A 170 -6.83 7.99 18.08
CA PHE A 170 -6.18 7.65 19.34
C PHE A 170 -6.57 8.65 20.43
N LEU A 171 -7.11 8.12 21.54
CA LEU A 171 -7.44 8.85 22.75
C LEU A 171 -6.55 8.33 23.88
N VAL A 172 -5.51 9.10 24.20
CA VAL A 172 -4.41 8.62 25.05
C VAL A 172 -4.30 9.45 26.31
N GLU A 173 -4.43 8.78 27.45
CA GLU A 173 -4.24 9.38 28.76
C GLU A 173 -2.78 9.28 29.20
N CYS A 174 -2.19 10.40 29.58
CA CYS A 174 -0.81 10.51 30.05
C CYS A 174 -0.79 10.72 31.57
N SER A 175 0.29 10.23 32.20
CA SER A 175 0.59 10.55 33.61
C SER A 175 0.81 12.05 33.82
N GLU A 176 0.83 12.49 35.08
CA GLU A 176 1.16 13.87 35.47
C GLU A 176 2.51 14.37 34.94
N THR A 177 3.41 13.44 34.60
CA THR A 177 4.74 13.75 34.04
C THR A 177 4.75 13.76 32.50
N GLY A 178 3.59 13.62 31.86
CA GLY A 178 3.43 13.54 30.41
C GLY A 178 3.81 12.17 29.82
N HIS A 179 4.37 11.27 30.63
CA HIS A 179 4.75 9.92 30.22
C HIS A 179 3.55 8.99 30.10
N ALA A 180 3.74 7.88 29.37
CA ALA A 180 2.71 6.87 29.22
C ALA A 180 2.34 6.22 30.55
N LEU A 181 1.09 5.74 30.65
CA LEU A 181 0.68 4.91 31.77
C LEU A 181 1.26 3.49 31.61
N GLU A 182 1.57 2.84 32.72
CA GLU A 182 2.12 1.48 32.77
C GLU A 182 1.25 0.48 31.98
N SER A 183 -0.06 0.71 31.93
CA SER A 183 -1.02 -0.17 31.25
C SER A 183 -0.82 -0.28 29.73
N TYR A 184 -0.25 0.74 29.08
CA TYR A 184 -0.06 0.77 27.63
C TYR A 184 1.37 1.14 27.21
N GLU A 185 2.29 1.32 28.15
CA GLU A 185 3.71 1.58 27.85
C GLU A 185 4.30 0.52 26.92
N TRP A 186 3.95 -0.75 27.13
CA TRP A 186 4.35 -1.88 26.28
C TRP A 186 4.03 -1.67 24.79
N PHE A 187 2.94 -0.98 24.47
CA PHE A 187 2.53 -0.71 23.09
C PHE A 187 3.44 0.33 22.44
N LEU A 188 3.85 1.36 23.19
CA LEU A 188 4.82 2.36 22.70
C LEU A 188 6.21 1.74 22.51
N ASP A 189 6.64 0.87 23.42
CA ASP A 189 7.91 0.14 23.30
C ASP A 189 7.91 -0.79 22.08
N TRP A 190 6.78 -1.45 21.82
CA TRP A 190 6.61 -2.26 20.62
C TRP A 190 6.68 -1.40 19.35
N LEU A 191 5.98 -0.26 19.31
CA LEU A 191 6.05 0.67 18.19
C LEU A 191 7.48 1.18 17.95
N GLU A 192 8.24 1.44 19.02
CA GLU A 192 9.65 1.82 18.93
C GLU A 192 10.50 0.71 18.32
N THR A 193 10.32 -0.53 18.79
CA THR A 193 11.04 -1.70 18.27
C THR A 193 10.77 -1.90 16.78
N VAL A 194 9.50 -1.85 16.37
CA VAL A 194 9.14 -2.00 14.94
C VAL A 194 9.58 -0.79 14.11
N ALA A 195 9.55 0.41 14.67
CA ALA A 195 10.09 1.59 14.01
C ALA A 195 11.61 1.48 13.80
N ALA A 196 12.36 0.87 14.71
CA ALA A 196 13.81 0.69 14.56
C ALA A 196 14.16 -0.35 13.48
N GLU A 197 13.37 -1.42 13.35
CA GLU A 197 13.67 -2.54 12.46
C GLU A 197 13.02 -2.42 11.07
N LYS A 198 13.83 -2.22 10.01
CA LYS A 198 13.33 -2.11 8.62
C LYS A 198 12.50 -3.32 8.16
N LYS A 199 12.84 -4.53 8.64
CA LYS A 199 12.13 -5.76 8.26
C LYS A 199 10.73 -5.78 8.87
N GLU A 200 10.61 -5.47 10.17
CA GLU A 200 9.33 -5.43 10.86
C GLU A 200 8.46 -4.28 10.36
N ARG A 201 9.05 -3.12 10.06
CA ARG A 201 8.33 -1.99 9.44
C ARG A 201 7.64 -2.39 8.12
N LYS A 202 8.31 -3.18 7.27
CA LYS A 202 7.74 -3.67 6.01
C LYS A 202 6.63 -4.71 6.18
N ARG A 203 6.52 -5.33 7.37
CA ARG A 203 5.45 -6.29 7.67
C ARG A 203 4.16 -5.59 8.07
N LEU A 204 4.25 -4.36 8.57
CA LEU A 204 3.10 -3.55 8.90
C LEU A 204 2.52 -2.90 7.64
N GLN A 205 1.19 -2.83 7.58
CA GLN A 205 0.43 -2.12 6.54
C GLN A 205 0.07 -0.69 6.95
N THR A 206 0.76 -0.15 7.97
CA THR A 206 0.55 1.18 8.54
C THR A 206 0.77 2.33 7.57
N GLY A 207 1.34 2.10 6.38
CA GLY A 207 1.49 3.12 5.34
C GLY A 207 0.17 3.62 4.76
N GLU A 208 -0.89 2.78 4.80
CA GLU A 208 -2.23 3.17 4.35
C GLU A 208 -3.05 3.81 5.49
N MET A 209 -2.65 3.59 6.74
CA MET A 209 -3.35 4.09 7.91
C MET A 209 -3.33 5.61 8.00
N LYS A 210 -4.52 6.17 8.18
CA LYS A 210 -4.77 7.56 8.55
C LYS A 210 -5.00 7.65 10.04
N TYR A 211 -4.53 8.71 10.70
CA TYR A 211 -4.76 8.83 12.13
C TYR A 211 -5.00 10.25 12.64
N ALA A 212 -5.63 10.33 13.81
CA ALA A 212 -5.71 11.54 14.63
C ALA A 212 -5.42 11.17 16.09
N ILE A 213 -4.71 12.03 16.82
CA ILE A 213 -4.37 11.78 18.23
C ILE A 213 -4.90 12.92 19.08
N LEU A 214 -5.57 12.55 20.17
CA LEU A 214 -5.89 13.42 21.28
C LEU A 214 -5.22 12.89 22.56
N GLY A 215 -4.21 13.64 23.02
CA GLY A 215 -3.56 13.41 24.30
C GLY A 215 -4.33 14.10 25.43
N MET A 216 -4.46 13.43 26.58
CA MET A 216 -5.09 13.97 27.78
C MET A 216 -4.20 13.74 28.99
N SER A 217 -3.96 14.75 29.82
CA SER A 217 -3.23 14.59 31.09
C SER A 217 -4.08 15.06 32.28
N GLU A 218 -3.87 14.42 33.44
CA GLU A 218 -4.49 14.85 34.70
C GLU A 218 -3.69 15.92 35.46
N GLY A 219 -2.48 16.30 35.02
CA GLY A 219 -1.59 17.21 35.76
C GLY A 219 -1.22 18.51 35.02
N GLY A 220 -1.40 19.64 35.71
CA GLY A 220 -1.29 21.03 35.22
C GLY A 220 0.12 21.58 34.99
N LYS A 221 1.11 20.76 34.61
CA LYS A 221 2.49 21.25 34.38
C LYS A 221 3.10 20.83 33.05
N VAL A 222 3.32 21.84 32.20
CA VAL A 222 4.40 22.16 31.22
C VAL A 222 5.01 21.06 30.33
N GLU A 223 5.10 19.78 30.72
CA GLU A 223 5.53 18.68 29.86
C GLU A 223 4.32 17.97 29.24
N VAL A 224 3.59 18.75 28.43
CA VAL A 224 2.29 18.41 27.84
C VAL A 224 2.38 17.11 27.01
N ASN A 225 1.68 16.06 27.47
CA ASN A 225 1.35 14.83 26.72
C ASN A 225 2.47 14.22 25.84
N ARG A 226 3.67 14.03 26.40
CA ARG A 226 4.80 13.37 25.70
C ARG A 226 4.44 12.00 25.12
N ALA A 227 3.57 11.24 25.77
CA ALA A 227 3.15 9.94 25.24
C ALA A 227 2.38 10.07 23.92
N ALA A 228 1.48 11.05 23.79
CA ALA A 228 0.76 11.32 22.55
C ALA A 228 1.70 11.79 21.43
N GLU A 229 2.67 12.67 21.75
CA GLU A 229 3.70 13.05 20.79
C GLU A 229 4.57 11.87 20.35
N THR A 230 4.92 10.99 21.29
CA THR A 230 5.74 9.81 21.01
C THR A 230 4.99 8.86 20.10
N LEU A 231 3.72 8.59 20.40
CA LEU A 231 2.82 7.82 19.53
C LEU A 231 2.79 8.41 18.12
N SER A 232 2.50 9.72 18.00
CA SER A 232 2.48 10.43 16.71
C SER A 232 3.78 10.24 15.92
N LYS A 233 4.93 10.51 16.55
CA LYS A 233 6.26 10.36 15.94
C LYS A 233 6.49 8.93 15.45
N ARG A 234 6.17 7.92 16.26
CA ARG A 234 6.35 6.50 15.88
C ARG A 234 5.42 6.11 14.74
N LEU A 235 4.15 6.51 14.76
CA LEU A 235 3.21 6.25 13.67
C LEU A 235 3.65 6.85 12.33
N ARG A 236 4.18 8.08 12.33
CA ARG A 236 4.76 8.70 11.12
C ARG A 236 5.96 7.92 10.59
N ILE A 237 6.84 7.45 11.48
CA ILE A 237 7.99 6.62 11.08
C ILE A 237 7.53 5.31 10.43
N LEU A 238 6.41 4.75 10.89
CA LEU A 238 5.77 3.56 10.33
C LEU A 238 4.99 3.84 9.02
N GLY A 239 4.96 5.08 8.55
CA GLY A 239 4.33 5.48 7.28
C GLY A 239 2.89 5.97 7.40
N ALA A 240 2.31 5.95 8.60
CA ALA A 240 0.95 6.45 8.80
C ALA A 240 0.90 7.97 8.67
N SER A 241 -0.23 8.51 8.23
CA SER A 241 -0.41 9.95 7.99
C SER A 241 -1.44 10.57 8.93
N SER A 242 -1.05 11.68 9.55
CA SER A 242 -1.93 12.45 10.44
C SER A 242 -2.94 13.22 9.62
N VAL A 243 -4.21 13.14 10.00
CA VAL A 243 -5.32 13.79 9.32
C VAL A 243 -5.66 15.14 9.95
N VAL A 244 -5.59 15.20 11.27
CA VAL A 244 -5.77 16.41 12.07
C VAL A 244 -4.46 16.65 12.83
N PRO A 245 -4.07 17.91 13.12
CA PRO A 245 -2.97 18.18 14.04
C PRO A 245 -3.21 17.53 15.41
N ASP A 246 -2.17 16.93 15.98
CA ASP A 246 -2.24 16.36 17.33
C ASP A 246 -2.68 17.44 18.32
N ARG A 247 -3.73 17.16 19.11
CA ARG A 247 -4.19 18.06 20.18
C ARG A 247 -3.96 17.45 21.54
N ASN A 248 -3.70 18.32 22.51
CA ASN A 248 -3.38 17.96 23.87
C ASN A 248 -4.30 18.74 24.81
N PHE A 249 -5.03 18.03 25.67
CA PHE A 249 -5.83 18.60 26.73
C PHE A 249 -5.19 18.34 28.08
N ASP A 250 -5.26 19.35 28.93
CA ASP A 250 -4.85 19.29 30.32
C ASP A 250 -6.06 19.59 31.19
N LYS A 251 -6.34 18.69 32.14
CA LYS A 251 -7.48 18.78 33.07
C LYS A 251 -7.34 19.97 34.02
N GLU A 252 -6.12 20.45 34.25
CA GLU A 252 -5.80 21.53 35.19
C GLU A 252 -5.46 22.86 34.52
N CYS A 253 -5.77 23.06 33.23
CA CYS A 253 -5.72 24.39 32.63
C CYS A 253 -6.67 25.36 33.37
N GLU A 254 -6.10 26.04 34.37
CA GLU A 254 -6.57 27.17 35.16
C GLU A 254 -8.09 27.42 35.13
N GLY A 255 -8.83 26.68 35.95
CA GLY A 255 -10.09 27.15 36.54
C GLY A 255 -11.37 27.02 35.72
N ILE A 256 -11.36 26.41 34.53
CA ILE A 256 -12.56 26.31 33.69
C ILE A 256 -12.62 24.92 33.02
N SER A 257 -13.27 23.95 33.67
CA SER A 257 -13.59 22.64 33.07
C SER A 257 -14.37 22.76 31.75
N ILE A 258 -15.09 23.87 31.57
CA ILE A 258 -15.86 24.21 30.37
C ILE A 258 -14.95 24.30 29.13
N HIS A 259 -13.68 24.73 29.26
CA HIS A 259 -12.80 24.85 28.09
C HIS A 259 -12.30 23.50 27.56
N ALA A 260 -12.14 22.48 28.39
CA ALA A 260 -11.71 21.16 27.90
C ALA A 260 -12.81 20.47 27.07
N ASP A 261 -14.07 20.62 27.49
CA ASP A 261 -15.23 20.13 26.74
C ASP A 261 -15.39 20.87 25.40
N GLU A 262 -15.30 22.20 25.41
CA GLU A 262 -15.36 23.02 24.19
C GLU A 262 -14.21 22.68 23.23
N LEU A 263 -12.99 22.54 23.73
CA LEU A 263 -11.84 22.19 22.90
C LEU A 263 -11.96 20.77 22.32
N PHE A 264 -12.52 19.83 23.09
CA PHE A 264 -12.85 18.50 22.61
C PHE A 264 -13.89 18.56 21.49
N GLN A 265 -14.93 19.36 21.65
CA GLN A 265 -15.96 19.53 20.64
C GLN A 265 -15.38 20.13 19.35
N VAL A 266 -14.59 21.20 19.44
CA VAL A 266 -13.92 21.80 18.26
C VAL A 266 -13.00 20.79 17.59
N TRP A 267 -12.25 20.00 18.37
CA TRP A 267 -11.40 18.95 17.81
C TRP A 267 -12.20 17.84 17.12
N ALA A 268 -13.33 17.43 17.69
CA ALA A 268 -14.22 16.45 17.10
C ALA A 268 -14.83 16.98 15.78
N GLU A 269 -15.23 18.25 15.73
CA GLU A 269 -15.71 18.90 14.51
C GLU A 269 -14.63 18.93 13.42
N ASP A 270 -13.39 19.32 13.77
CA ASP A 270 -12.25 19.27 12.84
C ASP A 270 -11.99 17.84 12.34
N LEU A 271 -12.12 16.85 13.22
CA LEU A 271 -11.96 15.42 12.91
C LEU A 271 -13.04 14.94 11.93
N PHE A 272 -14.31 15.29 12.13
CA PHE A 272 -15.39 14.90 11.23
C PHE A 272 -15.22 15.51 9.84
N LEU A 273 -14.90 16.80 9.76
CA LEU A 273 -14.60 17.46 8.48
C LEU A 273 -13.44 16.79 7.73
N ALA A 274 -12.47 16.27 8.49
CA ALA A 274 -11.33 15.61 7.90
C ALA A 274 -11.69 14.18 7.43
N ILE A 275 -12.47 13.42 8.20
CA ILE A 275 -13.01 12.11 7.79
C ILE A 275 -13.84 12.26 6.50
N ASP A 276 -14.75 13.24 6.44
CA ASP A 276 -15.60 13.50 5.27
C ASP A 276 -14.76 13.81 4.02
N ARG A 277 -13.68 14.59 4.15
CA ARG A 277 -12.79 14.89 3.04
C ARG A 277 -12.11 13.64 2.50
N PHE A 278 -11.67 12.74 3.38
CA PHE A 278 -11.05 11.49 2.96
C PHE A 278 -12.04 10.54 2.28
N GLY A 279 -13.33 10.55 2.68
CA GLY A 279 -14.37 9.81 1.98
C GLY A 279 -14.67 10.33 0.56
N LEU A 280 -14.23 11.54 0.21
CA LEU A 280 -14.52 12.20 -1.07
C LEU A 280 -13.32 12.24 -2.04
N GLU A 281 -12.09 12.04 -1.58
CA GLU A 281 -10.88 12.11 -2.42
C GLU A 281 -10.59 10.82 -3.21
N GLU A 282 -11.35 9.73 -3.02
CA GLU A 282 -11.10 8.43 -3.68
C GLU A 282 -11.78 8.22 -5.06
N GLU A 283 -12.44 9.23 -5.66
CA GLU A 283 -13.10 9.10 -6.98
C GLU A 283 -12.21 9.43 -8.21
N GLU A 284 -10.93 9.79 -8.03
CA GLU A 284 -10.01 9.93 -9.17
C GLU A 284 -9.32 8.58 -9.46
N ASP A 285 -10.07 7.69 -10.11
CA ASP A 285 -9.53 6.50 -10.78
C ASP A 285 -8.48 6.95 -11.82
N GLU A 286 -7.20 6.75 -11.47
CA GLU A 286 -6.08 6.70 -12.39
C GLU A 286 -6.33 5.55 -13.38
N TYR A 287 -6.95 5.90 -14.52
CA TYR A 287 -6.92 5.08 -15.72
C TYR A 287 -5.47 5.00 -16.21
N ASP A 288 -4.69 4.09 -15.59
CA ASP A 288 -3.39 3.67 -16.10
C ASP A 288 -3.62 2.71 -17.27
N ASP A 289 -3.91 3.29 -18.43
CA ASP A 289 -3.85 2.60 -19.72
C ASP A 289 -2.37 2.27 -20.00
N GLU A 290 -2.03 0.99 -19.92
CA GLU A 290 -0.75 0.45 -20.34
C GLU A 290 -0.43 0.88 -21.78
N ALA A 291 0.67 1.61 -21.96
CA ALA A 291 1.35 1.71 -23.25
C ALA A 291 2.83 1.35 -23.09
N GLU A 292 3.14 0.18 -23.62
CA GLU A 292 4.45 -0.36 -23.98
C GLU A 292 5.58 0.67 -24.17
N SER A 293 6.71 0.43 -23.50
CA SER A 293 8.01 0.92 -23.96
C SER A 293 9.11 -0.02 -23.49
N GLU A 294 9.34 -1.08 -24.27
CA GLU A 294 10.65 -1.75 -24.33
C GLU A 294 11.68 -0.74 -24.85
N GLY A 295 12.79 -0.56 -24.13
CA GLY A 295 13.87 0.33 -24.55
C GLY A 295 15.11 0.17 -23.69
N ALA A 296 16.01 -0.69 -24.16
CA ALA A 296 17.29 -1.03 -23.55
C ALA A 296 18.20 0.18 -23.25
N THR A 297 18.93 0.11 -22.13
CA THR A 297 20.21 0.80 -21.96
C THR A 297 21.22 -0.10 -21.25
N GLU A 298 22.20 -0.57 -22.03
CA GLU A 298 23.51 -1.03 -21.57
C GLU A 298 24.42 0.19 -21.37
N GLY A 299 25.35 0.11 -20.40
CA GLY A 299 26.70 0.67 -20.57
C GLY A 299 27.16 1.82 -19.66
N GLU A 300 28.08 1.45 -18.75
CA GLU A 300 29.31 2.18 -18.34
C GLU A 300 29.19 3.36 -17.34
N GLU A 301 29.66 3.19 -16.10
CA GLU A 301 31.04 3.42 -15.60
C GLU A 301 31.46 4.89 -15.51
N SER A 302 31.53 5.43 -14.29
CA SER A 302 32.73 6.12 -13.78
C SER A 302 32.63 6.37 -12.27
N GLY A 303 33.54 5.75 -11.52
CA GLY A 303 33.84 6.13 -10.15
C GLY A 303 34.97 7.16 -10.15
N GLU A 304 34.75 8.26 -9.44
CA GLU A 304 35.82 9.17 -9.02
C GLU A 304 35.58 9.50 -7.53
N GLU A 305 36.31 8.81 -6.66
CA GLU A 305 36.52 9.23 -5.27
C GLU A 305 37.63 10.27 -5.26
N SER A 306 37.31 11.51 -4.89
CA SER A 306 38.30 12.57 -4.68
C SER A 306 38.88 12.52 -3.27
N GLU A 307 40.19 12.29 -3.19
CA GLU A 307 41.02 12.56 -2.01
C GLU A 307 41.21 14.07 -1.74
N MET A 308 41.53 14.35 -0.47
CA MET A 308 42.27 15.50 0.09
C MET A 308 41.54 16.80 0.41
N GLY A 309 41.62 17.15 1.70
CA GLY A 309 41.38 18.51 2.18
C GLY A 309 41.43 18.70 3.70
N ASP A 310 42.47 18.18 4.37
CA ASP A 310 42.85 18.59 5.73
C ASP A 310 43.43 20.02 5.70
N VAL A 311 42.82 20.99 6.38
CA VAL A 311 43.50 22.17 6.97
C VAL A 311 42.74 22.63 8.24
N PRO A 312 43.42 22.99 9.35
CA PRO A 312 42.81 23.18 10.67
C PRO A 312 42.62 24.65 11.14
N ASP A 313 41.95 24.75 12.29
CA ASP A 313 42.01 25.79 13.36
C ASP A 313 41.27 27.13 13.16
N PRO A 314 40.99 27.96 14.21
CA PRO A 314 41.33 27.82 15.64
C PRO A 314 40.24 28.19 16.68
N VAL A 315 40.45 27.69 17.91
CA VAL A 315 40.28 28.38 19.22
C VAL A 315 38.91 29.02 19.53
N ARG A 316 38.17 28.39 20.46
CA ARG A 316 37.48 29.14 21.52
C ARG A 316 37.44 28.36 22.84
N ASP A 317 38.56 28.46 23.54
CA ASP A 317 38.70 28.19 24.96
C ASP A 317 37.91 29.23 25.78
N GLY A 318 37.41 28.84 26.95
CA GLY A 318 36.64 29.77 27.80
C GLY A 318 35.73 29.15 28.86
N MET A 319 36.18 28.05 29.47
CA MET A 319 35.81 27.52 30.78
C MET A 319 35.21 28.54 31.76
N ARG A 320 34.05 28.23 32.38
CA ARG A 320 33.75 28.59 33.78
C ARG A 320 32.74 27.62 34.39
N ARG A 321 33.27 26.59 35.04
CA ARG A 321 32.62 25.90 36.16
C ARG A 321 32.83 26.75 37.43
N ARG A 322 31.78 26.90 38.24
CA ARG A 322 31.91 27.07 39.70
C ARG A 322 30.86 26.21 40.38
N LYS A 323 31.34 25.21 41.13
CA LYS A 323 30.75 24.76 42.39
C LYS A 323 31.84 25.06 43.44
N VAL A 324 31.58 26.01 44.33
CA VAL A 324 31.37 25.91 45.79
C VAL A 324 30.88 27.28 46.22
#